data_AF-A0A834E6R0-F1
#
_entry.id   AF-A0A834E6R0-F1
#
_cell.length_a   1.000
_cell.length_b   1.000
_cell.length_c   1.000
_cell.angle_alpha   90.00
_cell.angle_beta   90.00
_cell.angle_gamma   90.00
#
_symmetry.space_group_name_H-M   'P 1'
#
loop_
_entity.id
_entity.type
_entity.pdbx_description
1 polymer ?
#
loop_
_entity_poly.entity_id
_entity_poly.type
_entity_poly.pdbx_seq_one_letter_code
_entity_poly.pdbx_strand_id
1 'polypeptide(L)'
;MAGARGPTPCVLPPVFLLPSPPRLWAAPWARRLTCLWGGPLSPRQSGMEERGLKHYWFTSWPDQKTPDRAPPLLHLVQEVEEAAQKEGPHCAPIIVHCSAGIGRTGCFIATSICCQQLRQEGTVDILKTTCQLRQDRGGMIQTCEQYQFVHHVMSLYEKQLSRQPPE
;
A
#
# COMPACT_ATOMS: atom_id res chain seq x y z
N MET A 1 -3.54 41.95 11.17
CA MET A 1 -3.77 41.22 9.92
C MET A 1 -3.09 39.86 10.05
N ALA A 2 -3.84 38.78 10.17
CA ALA A 2 -3.28 37.42 10.26
C ALA A 2 -3.34 36.75 8.89
N GLY A 3 -2.19 36.39 8.33
CA GLY A 3 -2.11 35.66 7.06
C GLY A 3 -2.40 34.18 7.26
N ALA A 4 -3.56 33.72 6.83
CA ALA A 4 -3.88 32.29 6.82
C ALA A 4 -2.99 31.56 5.81
N ARG A 5 -2.19 30.62 6.29
CA ARG A 5 -1.51 29.64 5.41
C ARG A 5 -2.48 28.51 5.15
N GLY A 6 -2.90 28.35 3.89
CA GLY A 6 -3.73 27.21 3.48
C GLY A 6 -2.96 25.88 3.63
N PRO A 7 -3.67 24.75 3.79
CA PRO A 7 -3.03 23.44 3.91
C PRO A 7 -2.26 23.09 2.62
N THR A 8 -1.02 22.64 2.79
CA THR A 8 -0.21 22.09 1.70
C THR A 8 -0.78 20.75 1.22
N PRO A 9 -0.84 20.48 -0.09
CA PRO A 9 -1.31 19.20 -0.59
C PRO A 9 -0.33 18.08 -0.25
N CYS A 10 -0.80 17.04 0.42
CA CYS A 10 -0.04 15.82 0.67
C CYS A 10 0.09 15.01 -0.62
N VAL A 11 1.15 15.27 -1.39
CA VAL A 11 1.49 14.49 -2.59
C VAL A 11 2.17 13.19 -2.14
N LEU A 12 1.50 12.06 -2.34
CA LEU A 12 2.09 10.73 -2.13
C LEU A 12 3.30 10.51 -3.05
N PRO A 13 4.35 9.79 -2.60
CA PRO A 13 5.38 9.32 -3.53
C PRO A 13 4.76 8.36 -4.56
N PRO A 14 5.13 8.46 -5.86
CA PRO A 14 4.46 7.72 -6.93
C PRO A 14 4.73 6.22 -6.85
N VAL A 15 3.71 5.41 -6.59
CA VAL A 15 3.81 3.94 -6.55
C VAL A 15 4.07 3.39 -7.96
N PHE A 16 5.32 3.04 -8.24
CA PHE A 16 5.73 2.50 -9.54
C PHE A 16 5.27 1.04 -9.71
N LEU A 17 4.29 0.81 -10.58
CA LEU A 17 3.76 -0.50 -10.91
C LEU A 17 4.51 -1.12 -12.10
N LEU A 18 5.46 -2.03 -11.82
CA LEU A 18 6.27 -2.73 -12.83
C LEU A 18 5.41 -3.43 -13.92
N PRO A 19 5.81 -3.38 -15.20
CA PRO A 19 5.17 -4.18 -16.24
C PRO A 19 5.36 -5.67 -15.99
N SER A 20 4.36 -6.48 -16.32
CA SER A 20 4.37 -7.92 -16.07
C SER A 20 5.41 -8.64 -16.94
N PRO A 21 6.27 -9.50 -16.38
CA PRO A 21 7.11 -10.39 -17.19
C PRO A 21 6.26 -11.45 -17.91
N PRO A 22 6.72 -11.98 -19.05
CA PRO A 22 6.07 -13.12 -19.70
C PRO A 22 6.10 -14.35 -18.78
N ARG A 23 5.09 -15.23 -18.94
CA ARG A 23 4.88 -16.43 -18.13
C ARG A 23 6.08 -17.40 -18.27
N LEU A 24 6.22 -18.29 -17.27
CA LEU A 24 7.42 -19.08 -16.84
C LEU A 24 8.08 -18.34 -15.65
N TRP A 25 8.34 -18.93 -14.48
CA TRP A 25 8.54 -20.32 -14.08
C TRP A 25 8.19 -20.47 -12.58
N ALA A 26 7.96 -21.70 -12.12
CA ALA A 26 7.86 -22.02 -10.69
C ALA A 26 9.16 -22.68 -10.20
N ALA A 27 9.72 -22.23 -9.06
CA ALA A 27 10.61 -23.02 -8.21
C ALA A 27 10.81 -22.35 -6.82
N PRO A 28 11.16 -23.11 -5.76
CA PRO A 28 11.16 -22.61 -4.38
C PRO A 28 12.56 -22.17 -3.89
N TRP A 29 12.81 -20.86 -3.85
CA TRP A 29 14.01 -20.31 -3.21
C TRP A 29 13.72 -18.89 -2.67
N ALA A 30 13.30 -18.79 -1.41
CA ALA A 30 13.10 -17.50 -0.73
C ALA A 30 13.71 -17.55 0.67
N ARG A 31 15.04 -17.73 0.74
CA ARG A 31 15.79 -17.58 2.00
C ARG A 31 15.97 -16.10 2.31
N ARG A 32 15.12 -15.60 3.21
CA ARG A 32 15.33 -14.52 4.20
C ARG A 32 16.61 -13.67 4.01
N LEU A 33 16.44 -12.39 3.65
CA LEU A 33 17.41 -11.30 3.81
C LEU A 33 16.66 -9.97 4.11
N THR A 34 17.22 -9.13 4.98
CA THR A 34 16.69 -7.86 5.55
C THR A 34 17.80 -6.78 5.55
N CYS A 35 17.55 -5.45 5.40
CA CYS A 35 18.56 -4.42 5.82
C CYS A 35 18.17 -2.91 6.09
N LEU A 36 17.02 -2.32 5.68
CA LEU A 36 16.67 -0.84 5.71
C LEU A 36 17.49 0.18 4.84
N TRP A 37 16.84 1.05 4.02
CA TRP A 37 17.39 2.26 3.32
C TRP A 37 16.29 3.04 2.52
N GLY A 38 16.36 4.35 2.15
CA GLY A 38 17.31 5.42 2.54
C GLY A 38 17.56 6.60 1.53
N GLY A 39 16.56 7.40 1.14
CA GLY A 39 16.75 8.73 0.47
C GLY A 39 17.08 8.78 -1.05
N PRO A 40 17.17 9.99 -1.67
CA PRO A 40 17.29 10.17 -3.14
C PRO A 40 18.74 10.27 -3.68
N LEU A 41 18.88 9.97 -4.99
CA LEU A 41 20.15 9.62 -5.66
C LEU A 41 21.04 10.81 -6.08
N SER A 42 22.35 10.63 -5.96
CA SER A 42 23.41 11.53 -6.47
C SER A 42 24.33 10.78 -7.48
N PRO A 43 25.01 11.44 -8.43
CA PRO A 43 25.69 10.74 -9.52
C PRO A 43 26.92 9.91 -9.09
N ARG A 44 26.87 8.60 -9.38
CA ARG A 44 28.00 7.66 -9.51
C ARG A 44 29.25 7.96 -8.67
N GLN A 45 29.21 7.62 -7.39
CA GLN A 45 30.44 7.25 -6.69
C GLN A 45 30.68 5.74 -6.86
N SER A 46 31.91 5.37 -7.22
CA SER A 46 32.35 3.97 -7.31
C SER A 46 32.63 3.39 -5.92
N GLY A 47 31.61 3.37 -5.08
CA GLY A 47 31.60 2.69 -3.78
C GLY A 47 30.68 1.47 -3.81
N MET A 48 30.91 0.53 -2.91
CA MET A 48 29.95 -0.55 -2.65
C MET A 48 28.72 0.05 -1.97
N GLU A 49 27.69 0.35 -2.76
CA GLU A 49 26.43 0.90 -2.26
C GLU A 49 25.58 -0.22 -1.67
N GLU A 50 25.57 -0.33 -0.34
CA GLU A 50 24.62 -1.19 0.36
C GLU A 50 23.29 -0.46 0.55
N ARG A 51 22.19 -1.12 0.16
CA ARG A 51 20.83 -0.66 0.42
C ARG A 51 20.04 -1.78 1.06
N GLY A 52 19.17 -1.39 1.98
CA GLY A 52 18.39 -2.31 2.75
C GLY A 52 16.91 -2.32 2.40
N LEU A 53 16.33 -3.51 2.52
CA LEU A 53 14.95 -3.79 2.16
C LEU A 53 14.17 -4.31 3.38
N LYS A 54 12.93 -3.84 3.54
CA LYS A 54 11.90 -4.50 4.36
C LYS A 54 11.01 -5.30 3.40
N HIS A 55 10.98 -6.62 3.52
CA HIS A 55 10.15 -7.47 2.67
C HIS A 55 9.01 -8.10 3.48
N TYR A 56 7.79 -7.59 3.29
CA TYR A 56 6.58 -8.08 3.93
C TYR A 56 5.98 -9.22 3.11
N TRP A 57 5.92 -10.43 3.66
CA TRP A 57 5.34 -11.60 3.00
C TRP A 57 3.98 -11.97 3.62
N PHE A 58 2.90 -11.49 3.01
CA PHE A 58 1.54 -11.78 3.46
C PHE A 58 1.03 -13.11 2.87
N THR A 59 1.03 -14.16 3.70
CA THR A 59 0.62 -15.52 3.31
C THR A 59 -0.86 -15.81 3.54
N SER A 60 -1.56 -15.00 4.35
CA SER A 60 -2.96 -15.20 4.73
C SER A 60 -3.99 -14.82 3.66
N TRP A 61 -3.59 -14.67 2.39
CA TRP A 61 -4.52 -14.42 1.29
C TRP A 61 -4.86 -15.72 0.53
N PRO A 62 -6.08 -16.26 0.65
CA PRO A 62 -6.46 -17.50 -0.03
C PRO A 62 -6.50 -17.32 -1.56
N ASP A 63 -5.89 -18.23 -2.31
CA ASP A 63 -5.91 -18.16 -3.77
C ASP A 63 -7.35 -18.25 -4.32
N GLN A 64 -7.61 -17.41 -5.32
CA GLN A 64 -8.92 -17.22 -5.97
C GLN A 64 -10.08 -16.76 -5.06
N LYS A 65 -9.81 -16.35 -3.81
CA LYS A 65 -10.82 -15.80 -2.89
C LYS A 65 -10.35 -14.50 -2.23
N THR A 66 -11.25 -13.88 -1.49
CA THR A 66 -10.93 -12.87 -0.47
C THR A 66 -10.62 -13.55 0.86
N PRO A 67 -9.77 -12.97 1.72
CA PRO A 67 -9.61 -13.46 3.09
C PRO A 67 -10.96 -13.45 3.84
N ASP A 68 -11.28 -14.54 4.56
CA ASP A 68 -12.50 -14.62 5.39
C ASP A 68 -12.50 -13.62 6.56
N ARG A 69 -11.34 -12.98 6.81
CA ARG A 69 -11.10 -12.05 7.92
C ARG A 69 -10.37 -10.82 7.38
N ALA A 70 -10.97 -9.64 7.57
CA ALA A 70 -10.33 -8.34 7.28
C ALA A 70 -9.12 -7.98 8.18
N PRO A 71 -9.06 -8.31 9.50
CA PRO A 71 -7.99 -7.82 10.39
C PRO A 71 -6.55 -8.08 9.91
N PRO A 72 -6.18 -9.24 9.33
CA PRO A 72 -4.80 -9.47 8.87
C PRO A 72 -4.35 -8.53 7.74
N LEU A 73 -5.24 -8.14 6.81
CA LEU A 73 -4.88 -7.15 5.78
C LEU A 73 -4.73 -5.77 6.41
N LEU A 74 -5.66 -5.40 7.31
CA LEU A 74 -5.64 -4.09 7.97
C LEU A 74 -4.36 -3.90 8.80
N HIS A 75 -3.96 -4.92 9.56
CA HIS A 75 -2.70 -4.93 10.31
C HIS A 75 -1.49 -4.74 9.40
N LEU A 76 -1.42 -5.47 8.28
CA LEU A 76 -0.35 -5.32 7.30
C LEU A 76 -0.29 -3.89 6.72
N VAL A 77 -1.45 -3.29 6.41
CA VAL A 77 -1.53 -1.90 5.93
C VAL A 77 -0.98 -0.95 7.00
N GLN A 78 -1.37 -1.11 8.27
CA GLN A 78 -0.87 -0.28 9.37
C GLN A 78 0.65 -0.45 9.57
N GLU A 79 1.16 -1.68 9.59
CA GLU A 79 2.61 -1.97 9.71
C GLU A 79 3.43 -1.35 8.57
N VAL A 80 2.92 -1.39 7.34
CA VAL A 80 3.59 -0.81 6.16
C VAL A 80 3.50 0.72 6.16
N GLU A 81 2.37 1.30 6.55
CA GLU A 81 2.22 2.76 6.68
C GLU A 81 3.14 3.33 7.77
N GLU A 82 3.20 2.69 8.94
CA GLU A 82 4.16 3.04 9.99
C GLU A 82 5.61 2.90 9.52
N ALA A 83 5.92 1.82 8.79
CA ALA A 83 7.26 1.60 8.28
C ALA A 83 7.67 2.65 7.25
N ALA A 84 6.74 3.08 6.38
CA ALA A 84 6.96 4.14 5.40
C ALA A 84 7.14 5.51 6.07
N GLN A 85 6.31 5.84 7.07
CA GLN A 85 6.44 7.08 7.83
C GLN A 85 7.80 7.20 8.53
N LYS A 86 8.38 6.08 8.98
CA LYS A 86 9.72 6.01 9.59
C LYS A 86 10.86 6.26 8.58
N GLU A 87 10.66 6.11 7.27
CA GLU A 87 11.64 6.49 6.23
C GLU A 87 11.64 8.00 5.92
N GLY A 88 10.65 8.75 6.38
CA GLY A 88 10.59 10.20 6.29
C GLY A 88 10.16 10.78 4.93
N PRO A 89 10.37 12.10 4.69
CA PRO A 89 9.81 12.85 3.55
C PRO A 89 10.27 12.41 2.16
N HIS A 90 11.32 11.58 2.09
CA HIS A 90 11.89 11.05 0.85
C HIS A 90 11.76 9.52 0.77
N CYS A 91 10.70 8.97 1.38
CA CYS A 91 10.32 7.57 1.24
C CYS A 91 10.20 7.21 -0.26
N ALA A 92 10.98 6.21 -0.68
CA ALA A 92 10.93 5.71 -2.04
C ALA A 92 9.61 4.93 -2.30
N PRO A 93 9.18 4.77 -3.56
CA PRO A 93 7.98 4.02 -3.90
C PRO A 93 7.94 2.61 -3.29
N ILE A 94 6.87 2.28 -2.57
CA ILE A 94 6.66 0.95 -2.00
C ILE A 94 6.27 -0.02 -3.13
N ILE A 95 7.07 -1.07 -3.33
CA ILE A 95 6.76 -2.11 -4.31
C ILE A 95 5.73 -3.08 -3.72
N VAL A 96 4.54 -3.13 -4.32
CA VAL A 96 3.48 -4.08 -3.97
C VAL A 96 3.23 -5.00 -5.15
N HIS A 97 3.34 -6.31 -4.96
CA HIS A 97 3.10 -7.30 -6.00
C HIS A 97 2.21 -8.45 -5.51
N CYS A 98 1.69 -9.22 -6.45
CA CYS A 98 1.11 -10.54 -6.19
C CYS A 98 1.52 -11.46 -7.36
N SER A 99 0.58 -12.18 -7.99
CA SER A 99 0.86 -12.93 -9.22
C SER A 99 0.75 -12.04 -10.46
N ALA A 100 -0.44 -11.49 -10.75
CA ALA A 100 -0.67 -10.59 -11.89
C ALA A 100 -0.41 -9.10 -11.57
N GLY A 101 -0.22 -8.75 -10.28
CA GLY A 101 0.01 -7.37 -9.84
C GLY A 101 -1.19 -6.44 -10.00
N ILE A 102 -2.44 -6.95 -9.95
CA ILE A 102 -3.67 -6.14 -10.13
C ILE A 102 -4.78 -6.43 -9.11
N GLY A 103 -5.07 -7.70 -8.78
CA GLY A 103 -6.14 -8.06 -7.84
C GLY A 103 -5.80 -7.76 -6.38
N ARG A 104 -5.07 -8.67 -5.72
CA ARG A 104 -4.58 -8.51 -4.33
C ARG A 104 -3.81 -7.21 -4.12
N THR A 105 -3.00 -6.83 -5.12
CA THR A 105 -2.26 -5.56 -5.17
C THR A 105 -3.20 -4.35 -5.13
N GLY A 106 -4.27 -4.36 -5.94
CA GLY A 106 -5.29 -3.31 -5.93
C GLY A 106 -6.00 -3.21 -4.59
N CYS A 107 -6.38 -4.34 -3.97
CA CYS A 107 -6.98 -4.32 -2.64
C CYS A 107 -6.06 -3.72 -1.57
N PHE A 108 -4.78 -4.09 -1.54
CA PHE A 108 -3.83 -3.55 -0.56
C PHE A 108 -3.66 -2.03 -0.73
N ILE A 109 -3.40 -1.56 -1.96
CA ILE A 109 -3.17 -0.13 -2.22
C ILE A 109 -4.44 0.69 -1.98
N ALA A 110 -5.62 0.19 -2.40
CA ALA A 110 -6.89 0.88 -2.15
C ALA A 110 -7.20 0.99 -0.65
N THR A 111 -6.98 -0.07 0.13
CA THR A 111 -7.16 -0.03 1.58
C THR A 111 -6.23 1.00 2.22
N SER A 112 -4.94 1.07 1.85
CA SER A 112 -4.02 2.08 2.40
C SER A 112 -4.48 3.52 2.08
N ILE A 113 -4.83 3.80 0.82
CA ILE A 113 -5.36 5.12 0.42
C ILE A 113 -6.63 5.46 1.21
N CYS A 114 -7.58 4.53 1.32
CA CYS A 114 -8.83 4.77 2.05
C CYS A 114 -8.61 4.87 3.57
N CYS A 115 -7.61 4.17 4.15
CA CYS A 115 -7.23 4.32 5.55
C CYS A 115 -6.71 5.73 5.84
N GLN A 116 -5.89 6.29 4.94
CA GLN A 116 -5.43 7.68 5.04
C GLN A 116 -6.59 8.67 4.85
N GLN A 117 -7.44 8.45 3.85
CA GLN A 117 -8.61 9.28 3.59
C GLN A 117 -9.55 9.33 4.81
N LEU A 118 -9.86 8.16 5.41
CA LEU A 118 -10.73 8.09 6.59
C LEU A 118 -10.17 8.86 7.78
N ARG A 119 -8.85 8.81 8.01
CA ARG A 119 -8.17 9.54 9.09
C ARG A 119 -8.14 11.06 8.86
N GLN A 120 -8.07 11.50 7.60
CA GLN A 120 -7.90 12.92 7.24
C GLN A 120 -9.23 13.65 6.97
N GLU A 121 -10.17 12.97 6.32
CA GLU A 121 -11.43 13.54 5.81
C GLU A 121 -12.66 13.03 6.57
N GLY A 122 -12.51 12.04 7.47
CA GLY A 122 -13.63 11.38 8.15
C GLY A 122 -14.55 10.57 7.23
N THR A 123 -14.20 10.43 5.94
CA THR A 123 -14.99 9.75 4.91
C THR A 123 -14.08 8.95 3.96
N VAL A 124 -14.66 8.07 3.15
CA VAL A 124 -13.93 7.25 2.17
C VAL A 124 -14.67 7.17 0.84
N ASP A 125 -13.93 7.30 -0.26
CA ASP A 125 -14.43 7.10 -1.61
C ASP A 125 -13.68 5.95 -2.30
N ILE A 126 -14.16 4.73 -2.03
CA ILE A 126 -13.59 3.48 -2.56
C ILE A 126 -13.78 3.41 -4.08
N LEU A 127 -14.84 4.02 -4.63
CA LEU A 127 -15.10 4.05 -6.07
C LEU A 127 -14.06 4.93 -6.78
N LYS A 128 -13.89 6.18 -6.34
CA LYS A 128 -12.89 7.12 -6.88
C LYS A 128 -11.48 6.57 -6.72
N THR A 129 -11.16 5.99 -5.57
CA THR A 129 -9.87 5.31 -5.33
C THR A 129 -9.64 4.19 -6.36
N THR A 130 -10.64 3.34 -6.58
CA THR A 130 -10.55 2.24 -7.55
C THR A 130 -10.43 2.77 -9.00
N CYS A 131 -11.14 3.85 -9.33
CA CYS A 131 -11.03 4.51 -10.63
C CYS A 131 -9.63 5.08 -10.86
N GLN A 132 -9.02 5.74 -9.86
CA GLN A 132 -7.65 6.25 -9.94
C GLN A 132 -6.65 5.12 -10.16
N LEU A 133 -6.71 4.06 -9.36
CA LEU A 133 -5.82 2.90 -9.50
C LEU A 133 -5.94 2.24 -10.89
N ARG A 134 -7.11 2.28 -11.52
CA ARG A 134 -7.32 1.77 -12.88
C ARG A 134 -6.79 2.69 -13.98
N GLN A 135 -6.63 3.99 -13.73
CA GLN A 135 -5.90 4.89 -14.62
C GLN A 135 -4.40 4.61 -14.55
N ASP A 136 -3.87 4.40 -13.33
CA ASP A 136 -2.44 4.12 -13.12
C ASP A 136 -2.04 2.71 -13.62
N ARG A 137 -2.93 1.72 -13.48
CA ARG A 137 -2.78 0.37 -14.05
C ARG A 137 -4.12 -0.29 -14.33
N GLY A 138 -4.37 -0.60 -15.60
CA GLY A 138 -5.58 -1.32 -16.01
C GLY A 138 -5.80 -2.64 -15.25
N GLY A 139 -7.04 -2.87 -14.78
CA GLY A 139 -7.44 -4.09 -14.09
C GLY A 139 -7.24 -4.11 -12.57
N MET A 140 -6.76 -3.03 -11.96
CA MET A 140 -6.66 -2.90 -10.49
C MET A 140 -8.00 -3.15 -9.80
N ILE A 141 -7.99 -4.00 -8.76
CA ILE A 141 -9.16 -4.66 -8.16
C ILE A 141 -9.96 -5.42 -9.22
N GLN A 142 -9.71 -6.72 -9.30
CA GLN A 142 -10.01 -7.52 -10.49
C GLN A 142 -11.39 -8.21 -10.44
N THR A 143 -11.97 -8.39 -9.25
CA THR A 143 -13.27 -9.08 -9.08
C THR A 143 -14.21 -8.31 -8.13
N CYS A 144 -15.51 -8.64 -8.15
CA CYS A 144 -16.51 -7.99 -7.30
C CYS A 144 -16.27 -8.30 -5.82
N GLU A 145 -15.85 -9.53 -5.50
CA GLU A 145 -15.54 -9.97 -4.14
C GLU A 145 -14.35 -9.16 -3.60
N GLN A 146 -13.31 -8.96 -4.41
CA GLN A 146 -12.15 -8.12 -4.06
C GLN A 146 -12.55 -6.68 -3.73
N TYR A 147 -13.51 -6.11 -4.47
CA TYR A 147 -14.05 -4.77 -4.20
C TYR A 147 -14.88 -4.75 -2.91
N GLN A 148 -15.78 -5.72 -2.72
CA GLN A 148 -16.57 -5.89 -1.50
C GLN A 148 -15.69 -6.12 -0.26
N PHE A 149 -14.56 -6.80 -0.41
CA PHE A 149 -13.60 -7.02 0.67
C PHE A 149 -12.91 -5.72 1.12
N VAL A 150 -12.57 -4.81 0.19
CA VAL A 150 -12.08 -3.46 0.57
C VAL A 150 -13.15 -2.72 1.39
N HIS A 151 -14.42 -2.74 0.97
CA HIS A 151 -15.52 -2.19 1.78
C HIS A 151 -15.61 -2.83 3.18
N HIS A 152 -15.45 -4.15 3.29
CA HIS A 152 -15.48 -4.85 4.58
C HIS A 152 -14.30 -4.46 5.50
N VAL A 153 -13.10 -4.30 4.93
CA VAL A 153 -11.91 -3.83 5.65
C VAL A 153 -12.09 -2.38 6.11
N MET A 154 -12.63 -1.49 5.27
CA MET A 154 -12.87 -0.10 5.65
C MET A 154 -13.93 0.03 6.74
N SER A 155 -15.02 -0.74 6.70
CA SER A 155 -16.02 -0.75 7.78
C SER A 155 -15.48 -1.34 9.08
N LEU A 156 -14.52 -2.27 9.04
CA LEU A 156 -13.80 -2.71 10.23
C LEU A 156 -12.93 -1.58 10.79
N TYR A 157 -12.20 -0.87 9.93
CA TYR A 157 -11.28 0.19 10.34
C TYR A 157 -12.00 1.40 10.95
N GLU A 158 -13.10 1.84 10.35
CA GLU A 158 -14.03 2.83 10.90
C GLU A 158 -14.45 2.49 12.34
N LYS A 159 -14.87 1.23 12.58
CA LYS A 159 -15.29 0.74 13.90
C LYS A 159 -14.14 0.63 14.91
N GLN A 160 -12.89 0.62 14.45
CA GLN A 160 -11.71 0.68 15.33
C GLN A 160 -11.40 2.13 15.70
N LEU A 161 -11.40 3.05 14.72
CA LEU A 161 -11.20 4.48 14.95
C LEU A 161 -12.27 5.06 15.88
N SER A 162 -13.55 4.75 15.66
CA SER A 162 -14.67 5.26 16.47
C SER A 162 -14.69 4.75 17.92
N ARG A 163 -13.79 3.83 18.28
CA ARG A 163 -13.61 3.32 19.65
C ARG A 163 -12.39 3.91 20.35
N GLN A 164 -11.50 4.59 19.63
CA GLN A 164 -10.41 5.32 20.24
C GLN A 164 -10.96 6.63 20.83
N PRO A 165 -10.67 6.96 22.10
CA PRO A 165 -10.97 8.28 22.61
C PRO A 165 -10.14 9.33 21.84
N PRO A 166 -10.65 10.55 21.63
CA PRO A 166 -9.82 11.64 21.12
C PRO A 166 -8.69 11.95 22.11
N GLU A 167 -7.47 12.10 21.60
CA GLU A 167 -6.31 12.69 22.33
C GLU A 167 -6.51 14.19 22.57
#